data_AF-V9GMM1-F1
#
_entry.id   AF-V9GMM1-F1
#
_cell.length_a   1.000
_cell.length_b   1.000
_cell.length_c   1.000
_cell.angle_alpha   90.00
_cell.angle_beta   90.00
_cell.angle_gamma   90.00
#
_symmetry.space_group_name_H-M   'P 1'
#
loop_
_entity.id
_entity.type
_entity.pdbx_description
1 polymer ?
#
loop_
_entity_poly.entity_id
_entity_poly.type
_entity_poly.pdbx_seq_one_letter_code
_entity_poly.pdbx_strand_id
1 'polypeptide(L)'
;MYSPISEEKVFKDPVHNYIYVQDDLIWRLINTPEFQRLRRVRQLGTSYLTFHGAEHSRFSHSLGVYEITRRIITQFERRGYSDWPASERQVALCAALLHDVGHGPFSHSIEEAFDMNHEDWTCRILLGDTCIHQVLLELGDDFPSKVASVIQKTYDKPIVMNLVTSPLDADRMDYLLRDAYYTGVNYGTIDIDRVLRMLRPYKDRVVVKESGMHAVEDYLMSRYQMYWQVYFHPVTRSSEIILRQIFRRARELYHQGYTYQFMIDPLPALFEGNINVNQYLRLDEA
;
A
#
# COMPACT_ATOMS: atom_id res chain seq x y z
N MET A 1 5.81 21.44 13.90
CA MET A 1 5.11 21.67 15.18
C MET A 1 3.95 20.67 15.22
N TYR A 2 3.94 19.72 16.15
CA TYR A 2 2.95 18.63 16.20
C TYR A 2 1.63 19.17 16.74
N SER A 3 0.63 19.36 15.88
CA SER A 3 -0.72 19.75 16.28
C SER A 3 -1.59 18.51 16.27
N PRO A 4 -1.82 17.83 17.40
CA PRO A 4 -2.78 16.74 17.46
C PRO A 4 -4.16 17.29 17.08
N ILE A 5 -4.95 16.49 16.39
CA ILE A 5 -6.34 16.86 16.12
C ILE A 5 -7.11 17.01 17.44
N SER A 6 -8.08 17.93 17.47
CA SER A 6 -8.86 18.23 18.67
C SER A 6 -9.69 17.04 19.18
N GLU A 7 -9.96 16.07 18.30
CA GLU A 7 -10.66 14.83 18.60
C GLU A 7 -10.12 13.71 17.72
N GLU A 8 -9.75 12.58 18.33
CA GLU A 8 -9.31 11.38 17.63
C GLU A 8 -10.34 10.92 16.61
N LYS A 9 -9.91 10.70 15.35
CA LYS A 9 -10.78 10.14 14.31
C LYS A 9 -10.58 8.64 14.25
N VAL A 10 -11.70 7.93 14.20
CA VAL A 10 -11.71 6.47 14.22
C VAL A 10 -12.47 5.96 13.00
N PHE A 11 -11.81 5.16 12.15
CA PHE A 11 -12.46 4.43 11.08
C PHE A 11 -12.82 3.03 11.56
N LYS A 12 -14.02 2.57 11.23
CA LYS A 12 -14.39 1.16 11.39
C LYS A 12 -13.71 0.35 10.30
N ASP A 13 -13.00 -0.70 10.69
CA ASP A 13 -12.32 -1.61 9.76
C ASP A 13 -12.62 -3.06 10.17
N PRO A 14 -12.98 -3.95 9.24
CA PRO A 14 -13.35 -5.32 9.59
C PRO A 14 -12.15 -6.20 9.98
N VAL A 15 -10.92 -5.83 9.61
CA VAL A 15 -9.70 -6.61 9.85
C VAL A 15 -9.08 -6.20 11.20
N HIS A 16 -8.91 -4.89 11.42
CA HIS A 16 -8.27 -4.33 12.61
C HIS A 16 -9.25 -3.85 13.68
N ASN A 17 -10.56 -4.06 13.47
CA ASN A 17 -11.69 -3.51 14.22
C ASN A 17 -11.85 -1.99 14.13
N TYR A 18 -10.77 -1.25 14.34
CA TYR A 18 -10.71 0.21 14.33
C TYR A 18 -9.34 0.68 13.86
N ILE A 19 -9.33 1.79 13.11
CA ILE A 19 -8.12 2.48 12.69
C ILE A 19 -8.14 3.87 13.32
N TYR A 20 -7.10 4.20 14.09
CA TYR A 20 -7.05 5.40 14.91
C TYR A 20 -6.15 6.45 14.27
N VAL A 21 -6.70 7.63 13.99
CA VAL A 21 -5.96 8.76 13.43
C VAL A 21 -5.95 9.89 14.46
N GLN A 22 -4.75 10.19 14.97
CA GLN A 22 -4.52 11.22 16.00
C GLN A 22 -3.74 12.44 15.46
N ASP A 23 -3.20 12.32 14.25
CA ASP A 23 -2.33 13.31 13.63
C ASP A 23 -3.08 14.04 12.51
N ASP A 24 -3.09 15.38 12.57
CA ASP A 24 -3.79 16.22 11.58
C ASP A 24 -3.22 16.05 10.18
N LEU A 25 -1.90 15.88 10.06
CA LEU A 25 -1.25 15.65 8.77
C LEU A 25 -1.77 14.36 8.14
N ILE A 26 -1.83 13.27 8.93
CA ILE A 26 -2.33 11.97 8.46
C ILE A 26 -3.80 12.10 8.06
N TRP A 27 -4.62 12.78 8.86
CA TRP A 27 -6.03 13.02 8.54
C TRP A 27 -6.18 13.77 7.21
N ARG A 28 -5.35 14.77 6.97
CA ARG A 28 -5.36 15.55 5.73
C ARG A 28 -4.86 14.75 4.53
N LEU A 29 -3.80 13.95 4.70
CA LEU A 29 -3.31 13.02 3.69
C LEU A 29 -4.38 12.01 3.27
N ILE A 30 -5.14 11.47 4.23
CA ILE A 30 -6.26 10.57 3.93
C ILE A 30 -7.32 11.27 3.07
N ASN A 31 -7.54 12.56 3.27
CA ASN A 31 -8.58 13.32 2.56
C ASN A 31 -8.11 13.93 1.23
N THR A 32 -6.88 13.69 0.79
CA THR A 32 -6.43 14.17 -0.52
C THR A 32 -7.10 13.41 -1.67
N PRO A 33 -7.33 14.06 -2.83
CA PRO A 33 -7.93 13.39 -3.99
C PRO A 33 -7.14 12.15 -4.45
N GLU A 34 -5.81 12.22 -4.38
CA GLU A 34 -4.92 11.14 -4.82
C GLU A 34 -5.06 9.91 -3.93
N PHE A 35 -5.19 10.08 -2.62
CA PHE A 35 -5.42 8.98 -1.69
C PHE A 35 -6.87 8.45 -1.78
N GLN A 36 -7.86 9.33 -1.91
CA GLN A 36 -9.28 8.94 -2.07
C GLN A 36 -9.52 8.14 -3.36
N ARG A 37 -8.71 8.33 -4.40
CA ARG A 37 -8.73 7.50 -5.63
C ARG A 37 -8.61 6.02 -5.33
N LEU A 38 -7.82 5.63 -4.32
CA LEU A 38 -7.57 4.24 -3.95
C LEU A 38 -8.84 3.48 -3.50
N ARG A 39 -9.96 4.17 -3.28
CA ARG A 39 -11.27 3.54 -3.07
C ARG A 39 -11.80 2.83 -4.31
N ARG A 40 -11.36 3.27 -5.50
CA ARG A 40 -11.80 2.79 -6.82
C ARG A 40 -10.76 1.91 -7.50
N VAL A 41 -9.72 1.49 -6.76
CA VAL A 41 -8.69 0.55 -7.22
C VAL A 41 -8.72 -0.65 -6.29
N ARG A 42 -9.00 -1.84 -6.83
CA ARG A 42 -9.06 -3.07 -6.04
C ARG A 42 -7.66 -3.50 -5.61
N GLN A 43 -7.57 -4.10 -4.42
CA GLN A 43 -6.31 -4.64 -3.92
C GLN A 43 -5.83 -5.82 -4.77
N LEU A 44 -6.73 -6.76 -5.05
CA LEU A 44 -6.40 -8.05 -5.67
C LEU A 44 -6.72 -8.13 -7.17
N GLY A 45 -6.77 -6.98 -7.86
CA GLY A 45 -6.99 -6.91 -9.30
C GLY A 45 -8.22 -7.72 -9.74
N THR A 46 -8.02 -8.72 -10.58
CA THR A 46 -9.09 -9.56 -11.13
C THR A 46 -9.48 -10.75 -10.25
N SER A 47 -8.93 -10.87 -9.03
CA SER A 47 -9.23 -12.00 -8.12
C SER A 47 -10.70 -12.10 -7.74
N TYR A 48 -11.48 -11.02 -7.84
CA TYR A 48 -12.93 -11.03 -7.62
C TYR A 48 -13.67 -12.00 -8.56
N LEU A 49 -13.08 -12.34 -9.72
CA LEU A 49 -13.65 -13.34 -10.64
C LEU A 49 -13.56 -14.77 -10.10
N THR A 50 -12.60 -15.05 -9.22
CA THR A 50 -12.45 -16.34 -8.52
C THR A 50 -13.09 -16.28 -7.14
N PHE A 51 -12.76 -15.24 -6.38
CA PHE A 51 -13.19 -15.00 -5.00
C PHE A 51 -14.09 -13.78 -4.99
N HIS A 52 -15.39 -13.95 -5.22
CA HIS A 52 -16.35 -12.84 -5.36
C HIS A 52 -16.44 -11.88 -4.16
N GLY A 53 -15.88 -12.23 -2.99
CA GLY A 53 -15.73 -11.32 -1.86
C GLY A 53 -14.51 -10.40 -1.91
N ALA A 54 -13.53 -10.67 -2.78
CA ALA A 54 -12.27 -9.94 -2.94
C ALA A 54 -12.44 -8.59 -3.66
N GLU A 55 -13.36 -7.78 -3.15
CA GLU A 55 -13.74 -6.46 -3.66
C GLU A 55 -13.13 -5.32 -2.82
N HIS A 56 -12.26 -5.63 -1.85
CA HIS A 56 -11.62 -4.62 -1.02
C HIS A 56 -10.64 -3.77 -1.82
N SER A 57 -10.57 -2.50 -1.45
CA SER A 57 -9.81 -1.49 -2.18
C SER A 57 -8.46 -1.22 -1.54
N ARG A 58 -7.52 -0.69 -2.33
CA ARG A 58 -6.20 -0.25 -1.86
C ARG A 58 -6.30 0.79 -0.75
N PHE A 59 -7.33 1.64 -0.76
CA PHE A 59 -7.59 2.60 0.32
C PHE A 59 -7.72 1.91 1.69
N SER A 60 -8.47 0.81 1.77
CA SER A 60 -8.66 0.08 3.03
C SER A 60 -7.36 -0.60 3.49
N HIS A 61 -6.59 -1.13 2.55
CA HIS A 61 -5.28 -1.71 2.80
C HIS A 61 -4.29 -0.66 3.33
N SER A 62 -4.13 0.48 2.64
CA SER A 62 -3.24 1.57 3.06
C SER A 62 -3.55 2.10 4.46
N LEU A 63 -4.83 2.21 4.83
CA LEU A 63 -5.21 2.57 6.20
C LEU A 63 -4.82 1.48 7.23
N GLY A 64 -4.93 0.21 6.86
CA GLY A 64 -4.53 -0.90 7.70
C GLY A 64 -3.01 -0.99 7.90
N VAL A 65 -2.21 -0.77 6.84
CA VAL A 65 -0.75 -0.67 6.92
C VAL A 65 -0.32 0.48 7.83
N TYR A 66 -1.00 1.63 7.72
CA TYR A 66 -0.84 2.74 8.64
C TYR A 66 -1.13 2.34 10.10
N GLU A 67 -2.26 1.67 10.37
CA GLU A 67 -2.64 1.26 11.74
C GLU A 67 -1.64 0.27 12.34
N ILE A 68 -1.21 -0.74 11.58
CA ILE A 68 -0.20 -1.70 12.03
C ILE A 68 1.10 -0.96 12.37
N THR A 69 1.56 -0.07 11.49
CA THR A 69 2.78 0.73 11.71
C THR A 69 2.65 1.60 12.97
N ARG A 70 1.51 2.28 13.15
CA ARG A 70 1.20 3.07 14.35
C ARG A 70 1.28 2.24 15.62
N ARG A 71 0.70 1.03 15.62
CA ARG A 71 0.75 0.10 16.77
C ARG A 71 2.17 -0.33 17.10
N ILE A 72 3.00 -0.63 16.09
CA ILE A 72 4.42 -0.99 16.29
C ILE A 72 5.17 0.17 16.93
N ILE A 73 5.08 1.36 16.34
CA ILE A 73 5.79 2.55 16.83
C ILE A 73 5.33 2.92 18.25
N THR A 74 4.03 2.93 18.51
CA THR A 74 3.49 3.20 19.85
C THR A 74 3.98 2.17 20.87
N GLN A 75 4.12 0.89 20.50
CA GLN A 75 4.73 -0.09 21.38
C GLN A 75 6.20 0.22 21.66
N PHE A 76 6.96 0.65 20.64
CA PHE A 76 8.37 0.97 20.81
C PHE A 76 8.58 2.15 21.76
N GLU A 77 7.80 3.22 21.56
CA GLU A 77 7.81 4.42 22.38
C GLU A 77 7.36 4.14 23.82
N ARG A 78 6.24 3.42 24.01
CA ARG A 78 5.72 3.09 25.35
C ARG A 78 6.68 2.27 26.19
N ARG A 79 7.53 1.46 25.55
CA ARG A 79 8.55 0.64 26.24
C ARG A 79 9.88 1.36 26.40
N GLY A 80 10.03 2.55 25.82
CA GLY A 80 11.25 3.35 25.92
C GLY A 80 12.46 2.69 25.24
N TYR A 81 12.27 2.00 24.11
CA TYR A 81 13.42 1.46 23.38
C TYR A 81 14.26 2.58 22.77
N SER A 82 15.52 2.70 23.20
CA SER A 82 16.48 3.70 22.71
C SER A 82 16.81 3.57 21.22
N ASP A 83 16.74 2.35 20.69
CA ASP A 83 17.07 2.04 19.30
C ASP A 83 15.99 2.52 18.31
N TRP A 84 14.82 2.96 18.80
CA TRP A 84 13.80 3.59 17.97
C TRP A 84 14.01 5.12 17.92
N PRO A 85 14.36 5.70 16.76
CA PRO A 85 14.50 7.14 16.63
C PRO A 85 13.13 7.81 16.54
N ALA A 86 12.62 8.32 17.66
CA ALA A 86 11.27 8.91 17.75
C ALA A 86 11.02 10.06 16.76
N SER A 87 12.07 10.76 16.28
CA SER A 87 11.98 11.76 15.23
C SER A 87 11.45 11.21 13.90
N GLU A 88 11.63 9.91 13.65
CA GLU A 88 11.23 9.24 12.41
C GLU A 88 9.77 8.80 12.38
N ARG A 89 9.04 8.98 13.49
CA ARG A 89 7.63 8.58 13.60
C ARG A 89 6.80 9.07 12.42
N GLN A 90 6.93 10.35 12.08
CA GLN A 90 6.12 10.96 11.03
C GLN A 90 6.48 10.42 9.63
N VAL A 91 7.77 10.29 9.33
CA VAL A 91 8.23 9.70 8.05
C VAL A 91 7.71 8.28 7.91
N ALA A 92 7.82 7.45 8.96
CA ALA A 92 7.34 6.07 8.95
C ALA A 92 5.82 5.96 8.75
N LEU A 93 5.03 6.80 9.44
CA LEU A 93 3.56 6.80 9.31
C LEU A 93 3.10 7.28 7.94
N CYS A 94 3.74 8.33 7.39
CA CYS A 94 3.44 8.83 6.04
C CYS A 94 3.82 7.79 4.99
N ALA A 95 5.00 7.17 5.09
CA ALA A 95 5.42 6.12 4.16
C ALA A 95 4.48 4.91 4.21
N ALA A 96 4.09 4.46 5.41
CA ALA A 96 3.13 3.37 5.58
C ALA A 96 1.76 3.68 4.95
N LEU A 97 1.24 4.90 5.14
CA LEU A 97 -0.02 5.33 4.54
C LEU A 97 0.08 5.41 3.01
N LEU A 98 1.17 5.96 2.49
CA LEU A 98 1.26 6.36 1.08
C LEU A 98 1.97 5.36 0.16
N HIS A 99 2.49 4.24 0.69
CA HIS A 99 3.31 3.29 -0.08
C HIS A 99 2.67 2.85 -1.39
N ASP A 100 1.34 2.69 -1.37
CA ASP A 100 0.52 2.17 -2.46
C ASP A 100 -0.19 3.23 -3.31
N VAL A 101 0.04 4.53 -3.05
CA VAL A 101 -0.70 5.61 -3.75
C VAL A 101 -0.41 5.66 -5.25
N GLY A 102 0.72 5.10 -5.67
CA GLY A 102 1.15 4.96 -7.06
C GLY A 102 0.54 3.79 -7.81
N HIS A 103 -0.30 2.95 -7.21
CA HIS A 103 -0.96 1.88 -7.95
C HIS A 103 -2.09 2.40 -8.86
N GLY A 104 -2.13 1.82 -10.06
CA GLY A 104 -3.20 2.01 -11.04
C GLY A 104 -4.23 0.85 -11.00
N PRO A 105 -5.28 0.95 -11.85
CA PRO A 105 -6.32 -0.08 -11.93
C PRO A 105 -5.72 -1.41 -12.38
N PHE A 106 -6.19 -2.50 -11.79
CA PHE A 106 -5.69 -3.87 -12.05
C PHE A 106 -4.18 -4.07 -11.81
N SER A 107 -3.51 -3.08 -11.21
CA SER A 107 -2.17 -3.13 -10.63
C SER A 107 -1.14 -3.81 -11.54
N HIS A 108 -0.69 -5.03 -11.22
CA HIS A 108 0.33 -5.72 -12.00
C HIS A 108 -0.04 -5.93 -13.48
N SER A 109 -1.33 -6.04 -13.81
CA SER A 109 -1.76 -6.22 -15.20
C SER A 109 -1.46 -5.00 -16.06
N ILE A 110 -1.66 -3.78 -15.54
CA ILE A 110 -1.36 -2.55 -16.27
C ILE A 110 0.15 -2.26 -16.27
N GLU A 111 0.82 -2.53 -15.14
CA GLU A 111 2.28 -2.40 -15.00
C GLU A 111 3.03 -3.24 -16.04
N GLU A 112 2.68 -4.53 -16.18
CA GLU A 112 3.31 -5.42 -17.16
C GLU A 112 2.91 -5.14 -18.62
N ALA A 113 1.75 -4.50 -18.84
CA ALA A 113 1.30 -4.14 -20.18
C ALA A 113 2.03 -2.89 -20.72
N PHE A 114 2.34 -1.93 -19.84
CA PHE A 114 2.89 -0.63 -20.18
C PHE A 114 4.29 -0.35 -19.61
N ASP A 115 4.94 -1.37 -19.02
CA ASP A 115 6.28 -1.27 -18.40
C ASP A 115 6.35 -0.17 -17.34
N MET A 116 5.34 -0.13 -16.47
CA MET A 116 5.21 0.85 -15.41
C MET A 116 5.58 0.21 -14.06
N ASN A 117 6.11 1.02 -13.16
CA ASN A 117 6.35 0.63 -11.77
C ASN A 117 5.56 1.54 -10.84
N HIS A 118 4.70 0.98 -9.99
CA HIS A 118 3.92 1.75 -9.03
C HIS A 118 4.80 2.48 -8.01
N GLU A 119 5.97 1.96 -7.63
CA GLU A 119 6.89 2.65 -6.71
C GLU A 119 7.37 3.97 -7.33
N ASP A 120 7.66 3.98 -8.64
CA ASP A 120 8.03 5.20 -9.38
C ASP A 120 6.85 6.18 -9.44
N TRP A 121 5.64 5.69 -9.66
CA TRP A 121 4.43 6.52 -9.64
C TRP A 121 4.11 7.08 -8.26
N THR A 122 4.32 6.29 -7.20
CA THR A 122 4.24 6.77 -5.81
C THR A 122 5.19 7.96 -5.66
N CYS A 123 6.46 7.83 -6.07
CA CYS A 123 7.43 8.92 -5.98
C CYS A 123 7.03 10.16 -6.81
N ARG A 124 6.52 9.96 -8.04
CA ARG A 124 6.02 11.06 -8.88
C ARG A 124 4.83 11.79 -8.24
N ILE A 125 3.96 11.08 -7.53
CA ILE A 125 2.84 11.67 -6.80
C ILE A 125 3.35 12.45 -5.57
N LEU A 126 4.29 11.87 -4.81
CA LEU A 126 4.85 12.49 -3.61
C LEU A 126 5.68 13.75 -3.90
N LEU A 127 6.36 13.80 -5.04
CA LEU A 127 7.30 14.86 -5.42
C LEU A 127 6.75 15.80 -6.51
N GLY A 128 5.59 15.49 -7.08
CA GLY A 128 4.95 16.26 -8.14
C GLY A 128 3.99 17.32 -7.62
N ASP A 129 3.31 18.01 -8.53
CA ASP A 129 2.28 19.00 -8.19
C ASP A 129 0.96 18.28 -7.81
N THR A 130 0.88 17.81 -6.56
CA THR A 130 -0.26 17.06 -6.02
C THR A 130 -0.69 17.60 -4.66
N CYS A 131 -1.94 17.33 -4.24
CA CYS A 131 -2.39 17.73 -2.90
C CYS A 131 -1.58 17.01 -1.81
N ILE A 132 -1.17 15.75 -2.04
CA ILE A 132 -0.28 15.02 -1.15
C ILE A 132 1.05 15.75 -0.97
N HIS A 133 1.68 16.18 -2.06
CA HIS A 133 2.93 16.92 -2.01
C HIS A 133 2.80 18.20 -1.18
N GLN A 134 1.75 18.98 -1.44
CA GLN A 134 1.49 20.22 -0.69
C GLN A 134 1.31 19.98 0.81
N VAL A 135 0.61 18.91 1.21
CA VAL A 135 0.45 18.55 2.62
C VAL A 135 1.79 18.13 3.24
N LEU A 136 2.60 17.34 2.54
CA LEU A 136 3.91 16.88 3.04
C LEU A 136 4.91 18.02 3.23
N LEU A 137 4.88 19.04 2.38
CA LEU A 137 5.76 20.23 2.48
C LEU A 137 5.59 21.00 3.80
N GLU A 138 4.45 20.89 4.48
CA GLU A 138 4.23 21.58 5.75
C GLU A 138 5.10 21.06 6.90
N LEU A 139 5.66 19.85 6.77
CA LEU A 139 6.66 19.33 7.69
C LEU A 139 8.10 19.72 7.34
N GLY A 140 8.30 20.36 6.18
CA GLY A 140 9.58 20.86 5.70
C GLY A 140 9.81 20.53 4.22
N ASP A 141 10.62 21.37 3.55
CA ASP A 141 10.89 21.26 2.11
C ASP A 141 11.53 19.90 1.72
N ASP A 142 12.28 19.28 2.63
CA ASP A 142 12.93 17.99 2.41
C ASP A 142 12.04 16.77 2.77
N PHE A 143 10.89 16.99 3.41
CA PHE A 143 10.05 15.93 3.95
C PHE A 143 9.43 15.03 2.86
N PRO A 144 8.89 15.54 1.73
CA PRO A 144 8.40 14.69 0.66
C PRO A 144 9.48 13.72 0.13
N SER A 145 10.72 14.20 0.00
CA SER A 145 11.87 13.39 -0.44
C SER A 145 12.27 12.32 0.57
N LYS A 146 12.14 12.60 1.87
CA LYS A 146 12.32 11.58 2.92
C LYS A 146 11.29 10.47 2.80
N VAL A 147 10.01 10.79 2.64
CA VAL A 147 8.96 9.78 2.46
C VAL A 147 9.18 8.96 1.18
N ALA A 148 9.51 9.62 0.06
CA ALA A 148 9.79 8.95 -1.21
C ALA A 148 10.99 8.00 -1.12
N SER A 149 12.07 8.38 -0.43
CA SER A 149 13.25 7.53 -0.26
C SER A 149 13.00 6.30 0.62
N VAL A 150 12.00 6.32 1.51
CA VAL A 150 11.56 5.09 2.21
C VAL A 150 10.93 4.11 1.21
N ILE A 151 10.07 4.59 0.30
CA ILE A 151 9.42 3.77 -0.73
C ILE A 151 10.45 3.21 -1.71
N GLN A 152 11.41 4.04 -2.13
CA GLN A 152 12.52 3.63 -3.01
C GLN A 152 13.56 2.73 -2.31
N LYS A 153 13.43 2.49 -1.00
CA LYS A 153 14.36 1.69 -0.19
C LYS A 153 15.78 2.27 -0.18
N THR A 154 15.89 3.60 -0.25
CA THR A 154 17.15 4.38 -0.25
C THR A 154 17.30 5.25 1.00
N TYR A 155 16.33 5.24 1.91
CA TYR A 155 16.39 6.02 3.14
C TYR A 155 17.56 5.59 4.04
N ASP A 156 18.15 6.54 4.76
CA ASP A 156 19.36 6.34 5.56
C ASP A 156 19.13 5.51 6.84
N LYS A 157 17.86 5.33 7.24
CA LYS A 157 17.47 4.60 8.45
C LYS A 157 16.77 3.27 8.11
N PRO A 158 17.48 2.12 8.18
CA PRO A 158 16.90 0.81 7.84
C PRO A 158 15.70 0.43 8.70
N ILE A 159 15.65 0.87 9.96
CA ILE A 159 14.53 0.60 10.86
C ILE A 159 13.21 1.16 10.34
N VAL A 160 13.23 2.33 9.70
CA VAL A 160 12.05 2.97 9.11
C VAL A 160 11.62 2.17 7.88
N MET A 161 12.57 1.82 7.01
CA MET A 161 12.29 0.99 5.84
C MET A 161 11.72 -0.38 6.25
N ASN A 162 12.24 -1.02 7.30
CA ASN A 162 11.77 -2.35 7.73
C ASN A 162 10.31 -2.39 8.20
N LEU A 163 9.77 -1.26 8.65
CA LEU A 163 8.36 -1.15 9.04
C LEU A 163 7.42 -1.26 7.83
N VAL A 164 7.84 -0.74 6.67
CA VAL A 164 7.03 -0.70 5.44
C VAL A 164 7.43 -1.82 4.47
N THR A 165 8.72 -2.11 4.36
CA THR A 165 9.32 -3.11 3.46
C THR A 165 10.31 -4.00 4.22
N SER A 166 9.92 -5.25 4.47
CA SER A 166 10.76 -6.33 5.00
C SER A 166 10.05 -7.69 4.85
N PRO A 167 10.64 -8.82 5.26
CA PRO A 167 9.90 -10.08 5.32
C PRO A 167 8.72 -10.06 6.31
N LEU A 168 8.74 -9.17 7.31
CA LEU A 168 7.76 -9.02 8.39
C LEU A 168 7.43 -7.53 8.59
N ASP A 169 6.91 -6.92 7.53
CA ASP A 169 6.50 -5.50 7.48
C ASP A 169 5.00 -5.33 7.68
N ALA A 170 4.58 -4.07 7.86
CA ALA A 170 3.18 -3.70 8.03
C ALA A 170 2.34 -3.95 6.77
N ASP A 171 2.93 -3.79 5.58
CA ASP A 171 2.30 -4.09 4.30
C ASP A 171 1.80 -5.55 4.25
N ARG A 172 2.71 -6.51 4.43
CA ARG A 172 2.40 -7.94 4.38
C ARG A 172 1.48 -8.39 5.50
N MET A 173 1.67 -7.82 6.69
CA MET A 173 0.80 -8.14 7.81
C MET A 173 -0.65 -7.69 7.54
N ASP A 174 -0.87 -6.52 6.92
CA ASP A 174 -2.22 -6.10 6.56
C ASP A 174 -2.79 -6.94 5.43
N TYR A 175 -2.10 -7.02 4.28
CA TYR A 175 -2.72 -7.67 3.12
C TYR A 175 -2.98 -9.15 3.39
N LEU A 176 -2.13 -9.87 4.13
CA LEU A 176 -2.38 -11.29 4.40
C LEU A 176 -3.67 -11.49 5.21
N LEU A 177 -3.89 -10.66 6.23
CA LEU A 177 -5.11 -10.70 7.04
C LEU A 177 -6.33 -10.25 6.24
N ARG A 178 -6.19 -9.14 5.51
CA ARG A 178 -7.27 -8.52 4.75
C ARG A 178 -7.70 -9.36 3.58
N ASP A 179 -6.76 -9.86 2.80
CA ASP A 179 -7.03 -10.74 1.67
C ASP A 179 -7.69 -12.03 2.14
N ALA A 180 -7.21 -12.64 3.23
CA ALA A 180 -7.85 -13.82 3.82
C ALA A 180 -9.30 -13.53 4.24
N TYR A 181 -9.53 -12.40 4.92
CA TYR A 181 -10.86 -11.97 5.36
C TYR A 181 -11.84 -11.81 4.18
N TYR A 182 -11.45 -11.08 3.14
CA TYR A 182 -12.33 -10.77 2.00
C TYR A 182 -12.47 -11.93 1.00
N THR A 183 -11.47 -12.79 0.87
CA THR A 183 -11.58 -14.01 0.05
C THR A 183 -12.35 -15.13 0.76
N GLY A 184 -12.56 -15.03 2.08
CA GLY A 184 -13.19 -16.07 2.90
C GLY A 184 -12.28 -17.27 3.16
N VAL A 185 -10.99 -17.11 2.94
CA VAL A 185 -10.00 -18.17 3.09
C VAL A 185 -9.53 -18.23 4.55
N ASN A 186 -9.76 -19.36 5.21
CA ASN A 186 -9.45 -19.55 6.64
C ASN A 186 -8.17 -20.39 6.88
N TYR A 187 -7.20 -20.34 5.97
CA TYR A 187 -5.95 -21.07 6.14
C TYR A 187 -4.96 -20.25 6.98
N GLY A 188 -4.72 -20.69 8.22
CA GLY A 188 -3.74 -20.08 9.11
C GLY A 188 -4.17 -18.68 9.59
N THR A 189 -4.93 -18.61 10.67
CA THR A 189 -5.21 -17.32 11.32
C THR A 189 -3.94 -16.78 11.96
N ILE A 190 -3.39 -15.68 11.43
CA ILE A 190 -2.22 -15.03 11.99
C ILE A 190 -2.62 -14.30 13.28
N ASP A 191 -2.03 -14.68 14.42
CA ASP A 191 -2.14 -13.91 15.66
C ASP A 191 -1.24 -12.65 15.55
N ILE A 192 -1.77 -11.64 14.88
CA ILE A 192 -1.07 -10.38 14.64
C ILE A 192 -0.70 -9.69 15.96
N ASP A 193 -1.55 -9.77 16.98
CA ASP A 193 -1.31 -9.15 18.28
C ASP A 193 -0.08 -9.77 18.96
N ARG A 194 0.08 -11.10 18.82
CA ARG A 194 1.28 -11.79 19.30
C ARG A 194 2.52 -11.38 18.51
N VAL A 195 2.45 -11.30 17.19
CA VAL A 195 3.58 -10.87 16.34
C VAL A 195 4.02 -9.47 16.74
N LEU A 196 3.09 -8.50 16.76
CA LEU A 196 3.34 -7.11 17.12
C LEU A 196 3.97 -6.99 18.52
N ARG A 197 3.44 -7.74 19.50
CA ARG A 197 3.98 -7.77 20.87
C ARG A 197 5.43 -8.26 20.94
N MET A 198 5.91 -9.00 19.95
CA MET A 198 7.26 -9.57 19.91
C MET A 198 8.26 -8.77 19.06
N LEU A 199 7.81 -7.82 18.24
CA LEU A 199 8.68 -6.92 17.48
C LEU A 199 9.47 -5.99 18.40
N ARG A 200 10.77 -5.82 18.12
CA ARG A 200 11.69 -4.96 18.86
C ARG A 200 12.55 -4.16 17.87
N PRO A 201 12.88 -2.90 18.17
CA PRO A 201 13.99 -2.25 17.52
C PRO A 201 15.30 -2.82 18.11
N TYR A 202 16.28 -3.14 17.26
CA TYR A 202 17.61 -3.56 17.68
C TYR A 202 18.63 -3.23 16.58
N LYS A 203 19.66 -2.45 16.91
CA LYS A 203 20.74 -2.07 15.98
C LYS A 203 20.21 -1.58 14.62
N ASP A 204 19.38 -0.55 14.66
CA ASP A 204 18.76 0.09 13.49
C ASP A 204 17.88 -0.83 12.63
N ARG A 205 17.36 -1.93 13.18
CA ARG A 205 16.44 -2.85 12.49
C ARG A 205 15.28 -3.25 13.35
N VAL A 206 14.22 -3.73 12.71
CA VAL A 206 13.11 -4.41 13.38
C VAL A 206 13.43 -5.90 13.48
N VAL A 207 13.43 -6.44 14.69
CA VAL A 207 13.69 -7.86 14.98
C VAL A 207 12.56 -8.47 15.79
N VAL A 208 12.53 -9.80 15.87
CA VAL A 208 11.55 -10.54 16.68
C VAL A 208 12.24 -11.11 17.91
N LYS A 209 11.65 -10.93 19.09
CA LYS A 209 12.11 -11.63 20.31
C LYS A 209 11.96 -13.13 20.13
N GLU A 210 12.98 -13.91 20.50
CA GLU A 210 13.01 -15.39 20.40
C GLU A 210 11.73 -16.09 20.89
N SER A 211 11.14 -15.64 22.01
CA SER A 211 9.87 -16.17 22.54
C SER A 211 8.64 -15.98 21.63
N GLY A 212 8.80 -15.26 20.52
CA GLY A 212 7.82 -15.04 19.46
C GLY A 212 8.02 -15.91 18.22
N MET A 213 9.00 -16.82 18.21
CA MET A 213 9.35 -17.66 17.06
C MET A 213 8.14 -18.34 16.42
N HIS A 214 7.30 -19.03 17.21
CA HIS A 214 6.14 -19.74 16.69
C HIS A 214 5.11 -18.82 16.02
N ALA A 215 4.96 -17.57 16.48
CA ALA A 215 4.07 -16.61 15.82
C ALA A 215 4.60 -16.20 14.43
N VAL A 216 5.92 -16.20 14.25
CA VAL A 216 6.55 -15.98 12.94
C VAL A 216 6.41 -17.22 12.05
N GLU A 217 6.53 -18.43 12.62
CA GLU A 217 6.28 -19.68 11.89
C GLU A 217 4.84 -19.72 11.34
N ASP A 218 3.86 -19.39 12.18
CA ASP A 218 2.45 -19.30 11.78
C ASP A 218 2.23 -18.24 10.68
N TYR A 219 2.86 -17.07 10.80
CA TYR A 219 2.85 -16.02 9.76
C TYR A 219 3.41 -16.54 8.42
N LEU A 220 4.56 -17.23 8.45
CA LEU A 220 5.18 -17.78 7.25
C LEU A 220 4.31 -18.87 6.61
N MET A 221 3.69 -19.74 7.41
CA MET A 221 2.79 -20.78 6.92
C MET A 221 1.52 -20.20 6.29
N SER A 222 0.92 -19.21 6.95
CA SER A 222 -0.26 -18.49 6.44
C SER A 222 0.05 -17.79 5.13
N ARG A 223 1.23 -17.14 5.04
CA ARG A 223 1.71 -16.55 3.80
C ARG A 223 1.87 -17.60 2.69
N TYR A 224 2.52 -18.73 2.98
CA TYR A 224 2.67 -19.82 2.01
C TYR A 224 1.32 -20.30 1.47
N GLN A 225 0.33 -20.49 2.35
CA GLN A 225 -1.01 -20.91 1.97
C GLN A 225 -1.72 -19.87 1.10
N MET A 226 -1.65 -18.57 1.45
CA MET A 226 -2.24 -17.50 0.65
C MET A 226 -1.71 -17.44 -0.78
N TYR A 227 -0.40 -17.66 -0.97
CA TYR A 227 0.19 -17.71 -2.31
C TYR A 227 -0.43 -18.81 -3.18
N TRP A 228 -0.54 -20.02 -2.67
CA TRP A 228 -1.05 -21.14 -3.48
C TRP A 228 -2.56 -21.11 -3.66
N GLN A 229 -3.29 -20.64 -2.63
CA GLN A 229 -4.75 -20.72 -2.62
C GLN A 229 -5.39 -19.50 -3.30
N VAL A 230 -4.80 -18.31 -3.17
CA VAL A 230 -5.37 -17.06 -3.67
C VAL A 230 -4.54 -16.52 -4.83
N TYR A 231 -3.28 -16.11 -4.56
CA TYR A 231 -2.50 -15.33 -5.53
C TYR A 231 -2.14 -16.12 -6.79
N PHE A 232 -1.89 -17.43 -6.67
CA PHE A 232 -1.58 -18.32 -7.79
C PHE A 232 -2.77 -19.16 -8.25
N HIS A 233 -3.99 -18.80 -7.84
CA HIS A 233 -5.17 -19.51 -8.32
C HIS A 233 -5.25 -19.43 -9.86
N PRO A 234 -5.38 -20.57 -10.59
CA PRO A 234 -5.31 -20.57 -12.05
C PRO A 234 -6.31 -19.64 -12.73
N VAL A 235 -7.54 -19.56 -12.22
CA VAL A 235 -8.59 -18.69 -12.79
C VAL A 235 -8.22 -17.20 -12.65
N THR A 236 -7.70 -16.78 -11.50
CA THR A 236 -7.20 -15.42 -11.27
C THR A 236 -6.08 -15.12 -12.27
N ARG A 237 -5.05 -15.97 -12.32
CA ARG A 237 -3.91 -15.80 -13.24
C ARG A 237 -4.33 -15.78 -14.71
N SER A 238 -5.28 -16.63 -15.10
CA SER A 238 -5.83 -16.62 -16.47
C SER A 238 -6.53 -15.30 -16.80
N SER A 239 -7.31 -14.75 -15.86
CA SER A 239 -8.00 -13.48 -16.08
C SER A 239 -7.02 -12.29 -16.20
N GLU A 240 -5.95 -12.25 -15.39
CA GLU A 240 -4.88 -11.24 -15.51
C GLU A 240 -4.19 -11.32 -16.88
N ILE A 241 -3.89 -12.53 -17.35
CA ILE A 241 -3.27 -12.74 -18.67
C ILE A 241 -4.18 -12.23 -19.79
N ILE A 242 -5.48 -12.54 -19.74
CA ILE A 242 -6.45 -12.07 -20.73
C ILE A 242 -6.51 -10.54 -20.73
N LEU A 243 -6.64 -9.93 -19.55
CA LEU A 243 -6.68 -8.48 -19.40
C LEU A 243 -5.42 -7.81 -19.98
N ARG A 244 -4.24 -8.37 -19.70
CA ARG A 244 -2.97 -7.90 -20.26
C ARG A 244 -2.95 -7.98 -21.79
N GLN A 245 -3.49 -9.05 -22.39
CA GLN A 245 -3.59 -9.16 -23.85
C GLN A 245 -4.58 -8.15 -24.44
N ILE A 246 -5.68 -7.86 -23.75
CA ILE A 246 -6.64 -6.82 -24.16
C ILE A 246 -5.93 -5.46 -24.21
N PHE A 247 -5.18 -5.07 -23.17
CA PHE A 247 -4.44 -3.81 -23.16
C PHE A 247 -3.38 -3.74 -24.26
N ARG A 248 -2.60 -4.82 -24.45
CA ARG A 248 -1.60 -4.89 -25.53
C ARG A 248 -2.23 -4.74 -26.90
N ARG A 249 -3.35 -5.44 -27.15
CA ARG A 249 -4.05 -5.37 -28.42
C ARG A 249 -4.66 -3.98 -28.66
N ALA A 250 -5.21 -3.35 -27.63
CA ALA A 250 -5.72 -1.99 -27.72
C ALA A 250 -4.59 -1.00 -28.09
N ARG A 251 -3.42 -1.10 -27.45
CA ARG A 251 -2.26 -0.27 -27.80
C ARG A 251 -1.81 -0.49 -29.25
N GLU A 252 -1.73 -1.74 -29.70
CA GLU A 252 -1.37 -2.07 -31.09
C GLU A 252 -2.35 -1.46 -32.11
N LEU A 253 -3.65 -1.62 -31.88
CA LEU A 253 -4.69 -1.09 -32.75
C LEU A 253 -4.69 0.45 -32.78
N TYR A 254 -4.42 1.09 -31.63
CA TYR A 254 -4.24 2.55 -31.57
C TYR A 254 -3.10 3.01 -32.49
N HIS A 255 -1.93 2.35 -32.43
CA HIS A 255 -0.80 2.65 -33.32
C HIS A 255 -1.06 2.32 -34.79
N GLN A 256 -2.02 1.44 -35.09
CA GLN A 256 -2.46 1.14 -36.46
C GLN A 256 -3.50 2.13 -36.99
N GLY A 257 -3.89 3.14 -36.21
CA GLY A 257 -4.90 4.13 -36.60
C GLY A 257 -6.33 3.59 -36.52
N TYR A 258 -6.59 2.57 -35.70
CA TYR A 258 -7.95 2.06 -35.47
C TYR A 258 -8.80 3.11 -34.74
N THR A 259 -10.01 3.35 -35.25
CA THR A 259 -10.98 4.27 -34.63
C THR A 259 -11.82 3.53 -33.59
N TYR A 260 -11.58 3.82 -32.31
CA TYR A 260 -12.40 3.31 -31.21
C TYR A 260 -13.77 3.99 -31.16
N GLN A 261 -14.82 3.22 -30.87
CA GLN A 261 -16.14 3.77 -30.57
C GLN A 261 -16.12 4.59 -29.27
N PHE A 262 -15.29 4.17 -28.31
CA PHE A 262 -15.13 4.82 -27.01
C PHE A 262 -13.68 4.69 -26.55
N MET A 263 -13.12 5.79 -26.06
CA MET A 263 -11.81 5.82 -25.43
C MET A 263 -11.80 6.86 -24.32
N ILE A 264 -11.39 6.46 -23.11
CA ILE A 264 -11.19 7.41 -22.02
C ILE A 264 -9.92 8.23 -22.25
N ASP A 265 -9.97 9.50 -21.85
CA ASP A 265 -8.93 10.52 -22.07
C ASP A 265 -7.50 10.13 -21.65
N PRO A 266 -7.23 9.41 -20.53
CA PRO A 266 -5.85 9.06 -20.17
C PRO A 266 -5.26 7.91 -21.00
N LEU A 267 -6.06 7.11 -21.71
CA LEU A 267 -5.56 5.93 -22.43
C LEU A 267 -4.69 6.26 -23.65
N PRO A 268 -5.00 7.25 -24.50
CA PRO A 268 -4.09 7.66 -25.58
C PRO A 268 -2.69 8.01 -25.08
N ALA A 269 -2.59 8.83 -24.03
CA ALA A 269 -1.30 9.21 -23.44
C ALA A 269 -0.59 8.01 -22.78
N LEU A 270 -1.35 7.08 -22.20
CA LEU A 270 -0.81 5.82 -21.70
C LEU A 270 -0.23 4.96 -22.83
N PHE A 271 -0.92 4.88 -23.97
CA PHE A 271 -0.51 4.09 -25.13
C PHE A 271 0.76 4.65 -25.78
N GLU A 272 0.89 5.98 -25.82
CA GLU A 272 2.06 6.70 -26.31
C GLU A 272 3.24 6.73 -25.32
N GLY A 273 3.01 6.34 -24.05
CA GLY A 273 4.04 6.33 -23.01
C GLY A 273 4.41 7.73 -22.49
N ASN A 274 3.57 8.75 -22.72
CA ASN A 274 3.79 10.14 -22.32
C ASN A 274 2.80 10.63 -21.25
N ILE A 275 2.09 9.71 -20.59
CA ILE A 275 1.11 10.04 -19.55
C ILE A 275 1.73 10.84 -18.39
N ASN A 276 1.10 11.95 -18.03
CA ASN A 276 1.50 12.76 -16.87
C ASN A 276 0.77 12.33 -15.58
N VAL A 277 1.17 12.87 -14.43
CA VAL A 277 0.59 12.53 -13.11
C VAL A 277 -0.91 12.78 -13.05
N ASN A 278 -1.39 13.93 -13.54
CA ASN A 278 -2.81 14.26 -13.52
C ASN A 278 -3.66 13.32 -14.38
N GLN A 279 -3.14 12.91 -15.53
CA GLN A 279 -3.79 11.90 -16.38
C GLN A 279 -3.74 10.52 -15.72
N TYR A 280 -2.61 10.13 -15.13
CA TYR A 280 -2.44 8.86 -14.43
C TYR A 280 -3.42 8.72 -13.26
N LEU A 281 -3.59 9.79 -12.48
CA LEU A 281 -4.53 9.86 -11.34
C LEU A 281 -6.01 9.76 -11.75
N ARG A 282 -6.33 9.79 -13.05
CA ARG A 282 -7.69 9.55 -13.57
C ARG A 282 -7.93 8.09 -13.96
N LEU A 283 -6.93 7.22 -13.87
CA LEU A 283 -7.07 5.79 -14.09
C LEU A 283 -7.53 5.12 -12.79
N ASP A 284 -8.71 4.52 -12.83
CA ASP A 284 -9.26 3.64 -11.79
C ASP A 284 -10.22 2.60 -12.41
N GLU A 285 -10.85 1.75 -11.58
CA GLU A 285 -11.69 0.63 -12.02
C GLU A 285 -13.19 0.93 -11.99
N ALA A 286 -13.58 2.19 -11.75
CA ALA A 286 -14.97 2.63 -11.59
C ALA A 286 -15.62 3.09 -12.91
#